data_AF-A0A523HN05-F1
#
_entry.id   AF-A0A523HN05-F1
#
_cell.length_a   1.000
_cell.length_b   1.000
_cell.length_c   1.000
_cell.angle_alpha   90.00
_cell.angle_beta   90.00
_cell.angle_gamma   90.00
#
_symmetry.space_group_name_H-M   'P 1'
#
loop_
_entity.id
_entity.type
_entity.pdbx_description
1 polymer ?
#
loop_
_entity_poly.entity_id
_entity_poly.type
_entity_poly.pdbx_seq_one_letter_code
_entity_poly.pdbx_strand_id
1 'polypeptide(L)' 'MTKVEIKSEYYQEIEKIIAQSSQFQTVSEYINFVLNEMLFGDTGSRGTEREEDLIKKRLQELGYINAP' A
#
# COMPACT_ATOMS: atom_id res chain seq x y z
N MET A 1 10.09 -15.54 -18.62
CA MET A 1 9.71 -14.12 -18.57
C MET A 1 8.46 -13.96 -19.41
N THR A 2 7.34 -13.57 -18.81
CA THR A 2 6.05 -13.43 -19.49
C THR A 2 5.88 -11.97 -19.93
N LYS A 3 5.32 -11.74 -21.12
CA LYS A 3 5.03 -10.40 -21.62
C LYS A 3 3.55 -10.09 -21.42
N VAL A 4 3.25 -8.85 -21.06
CA VAL A 4 1.90 -8.33 -20.86
C VAL A 4 1.81 -7.00 -21.58
N GLU A 5 0.69 -6.74 -22.23
CA GLU A 5 0.43 -5.48 -22.92
C GLU A 5 -0.49 -4.62 -22.07
N ILE A 6 -0.20 -3.32 -22.01
CA ILE A 6 -1.07 -2.32 -21.38
C ILE A 6 -1.37 -1.23 -22.39
N LYS A 7 -2.49 -0.52 -22.18
CA LYS A 7 -2.84 0.63 -23.02
C LYS A 7 -1.76 1.71 -22.92
N SER A 8 -1.48 2.36 -24.04
CA SER A 8 -0.51 3.47 -24.12
C SER A 8 -0.84 4.60 -23.15
N GLU A 9 -2.13 4.90 -22.98
CA GLU A 9 -2.63 5.92 -22.04
C GLU A 9 -2.15 5.65 -20.60
N TYR A 10 -2.19 4.40 -20.14
CA TYR A 10 -1.75 4.04 -18.79
C TYR A 10 -0.24 4.14 -18.64
N TYR A 11 0.51 3.72 -19.66
CA TYR A 11 1.96 3.83 -19.66
C TYR A 11 2.41 5.29 -19.54
N GLN A 12 1.80 6.20 -20.31
CA GLN A 12 2.09 7.63 -20.29
C GLN A 12 1.79 8.28 -18.93
N GLU A 13 0.68 7.91 -18.29
CA GLU A 13 0.37 8.43 -16.95
C GLU A 13 1.37 7.93 -15.91
N ILE A 14 1.83 6.68 -16.00
CA ILE A 14 2.86 6.15 -15.11
C ILE A 14 4.20 6.87 -15.34
N GLU A 15 4.57 7.18 -16.58
CA GLU A 15 5.77 7.99 -16.86
C GLU A 15 5.71 9.37 -16.20
N LYS A 16 4.53 10.02 -16.20
CA LYS A 16 4.36 11.31 -15.51
C LYS A 16 4.53 11.18 -14.00
N ILE A 17 3.95 10.13 -13.39
CA ILE A 17 4.10 9.84 -11.96
C ILE A 17 5.59 9.64 -11.62
N ILE A 18 6.30 8.87 -12.43
CA ILE A 18 7.72 8.59 -12.25
C ILE A 18 8.55 9.87 -12.40
N ALA A 19 8.27 10.71 -13.40
CA ALA A 19 8.98 11.98 -13.58
C ALA A 19 8.81 12.94 -12.38
N GLN A 20 7.70 12.82 -11.65
CA GLN A 20 7.40 13.62 -10.45
C GLN A 20 7.91 12.99 -9.15
N SER A 21 8.35 11.73 -9.17
CA SER A 21 8.81 10.99 -8.01
C SER A 21 10.28 10.63 -8.15
N SER A 22 11.06 10.70 -7.07
CA SER A 22 12.42 10.15 -7.06
C SER A 22 12.46 8.66 -6.65
N GLN A 23 11.29 8.06 -6.40
CA GLN A 23 11.18 6.71 -5.84
C GLN A 23 11.38 5.59 -6.87
N PHE A 24 11.12 5.85 -8.14
CA PHE A 24 11.23 4.85 -9.20
C PHE A 24 12.02 5.42 -10.37
N GLN A 25 12.80 4.58 -11.06
CA GLN A 25 13.60 4.97 -12.22
C GLN A 25 12.96 4.55 -13.54
N THR A 26 12.11 3.52 -13.53
CA THR A 26 11.49 2.97 -14.75
C THR A 26 10.04 2.55 -14.53
N VAL A 27 9.25 2.55 -15.60
CA VAL A 27 7.85 2.05 -15.58
C VAL A 27 7.78 0.60 -15.12
N SER A 28 8.73 -0.23 -15.56
CA SER A 28 8.81 -1.63 -15.14
C SER A 28 9.00 -1.79 -13.64
N GLU A 29 9.85 -0.98 -13.03
CA GLU A 29 10.08 -1.00 -11.58
C GLU A 29 8.81 -0.65 -10.81
N TYR A 30 8.14 0.44 -11.22
CA TYR A 30 6.87 0.87 -10.64
C TYR A 30 5.79 -0.23 -10.75
N ILE A 31 5.61 -0.83 -11.93
CA ILE A 31 4.61 -1.87 -12.15
C ILE A 31 4.90 -3.10 -11.28
N ASN A 32 6.15 -3.55 -11.22
CA ASN A 32 6.51 -4.71 -10.40
C ASN A 32 6.29 -4.42 -8.91
N PHE A 33 6.63 -3.22 -8.42
CA PHE A 33 6.36 -2.81 -7.05
C PHE A 33 4.85 -2.84 -6.74
N VAL A 34 4.03 -2.18 -7.55
CA VAL A 34 2.58 -2.13 -7.34
C VAL A 34 1.96 -3.53 -7.39
N LEU A 35 2.36 -4.38 -8.33
CA LEU A 35 1.87 -5.76 -8.40
C LEU A 35 2.32 -6.58 -7.20
N ASN A 36 3.56 -6.40 -6.74
CA ASN A 36 4.05 -7.07 -5.55
C ASN A 36 3.23 -6.67 -4.31
N GLU A 37 2.99 -5.38 -4.10
CA GLU A 37 2.16 -4.89 -3.01
C GLU A 37 0.71 -5.38 -3.10
N MET A 38 0.13 -5.43 -4.30
CA MET A 38 -1.25 -5.89 -4.49
C MET A 38 -1.43 -7.40 -4.29
N LEU A 39 -0.42 -8.21 -4.65
CA LEU A 39 -0.49 -9.68 -4.60
C LEU A 39 0.08 -10.28 -3.31
N PHE A 40 1.12 -9.65 -2.77
CA PHE A 40 1.94 -10.17 -1.69
C PHE A 40 2.18 -9.15 -0.57
N GLY A 41 1.86 -7.87 -0.81
CA GLY A 41 1.84 -6.86 0.23
C GLY A 41 0.89 -7.32 1.32
N ASP A 42 1.35 -7.21 2.56
CA ASP A 42 0.59 -7.70 3.70
C ASP A 42 -0.74 -6.94 3.78
N THR A 43 -1.84 -7.62 3.50
CA THR A 43 -3.18 -7.09 3.79
C THR A 43 -3.41 -6.90 5.30
N GLY A 44 -2.44 -7.25 6.15
CA GLY A 44 -2.40 -7.10 7.60
C GLY A 44 -2.59 -5.68 8.15
N SER A 45 -2.96 -4.70 7.32
CA SER A 45 -3.41 -3.37 7.76
C SER A 45 -4.79 -2.96 7.23
N ARG A 46 -5.65 -3.93 6.84
CA ARG A 46 -7.08 -3.80 7.19
C ARG A 46 -7.23 -4.42 8.55
N GLY A 47 -7.20 -3.57 9.59
CA GLY A 47 -7.30 -3.94 10.99
C GLY A 47 -8.20 -5.15 11.18
N THR A 48 -7.59 -6.30 11.49
CA THR A 48 -8.37 -7.35 12.11
C THR A 48 -8.89 -6.74 13.40
N GLU A 49 -10.19 -6.85 13.68
CA GLU A 49 -10.83 -6.28 14.89
C GLU A 49 -9.98 -6.50 16.15
N ARG A 50 -9.24 -7.61 16.19
CA ARG A 50 -8.25 -7.99 17.19
C ARG A 50 -7.13 -6.96 17.43
N GLU A 51 -6.59 -6.34 16.40
CA GLU A 51 -5.52 -5.35 16.54
C GLU A 51 -6.06 -4.01 17.02
N GLU A 52 -7.24 -3.61 16.54
CA GLU A 52 -7.98 -2.46 17.07
C GLU A 52 -8.38 -2.65 18.53
N ASP A 53 -8.80 -3.86 18.92
CA ASP A 53 -9.15 -4.18 20.31
C ASP A 53 -7.93 -4.17 21.23
N LEU A 54 -6.77 -4.61 20.75
CA LEU A 54 -5.50 -4.49 21.48
C LEU A 54 -5.09 -3.03 21.64
N ILE A 55 -5.25 -2.21 20.60
CA ILE A 55 -5.00 -0.77 20.65
C ILE A 55 -5.98 -0.10 21.62
N LYS A 56 -7.29 -0.39 21.56
CA LYS A 56 -8.30 0.13 22.49
C LYS A 56 -7.99 -0.26 23.93
N LYS A 57 -7.67 -1.53 24.20
CA LYS A 57 -7.29 -1.98 25.53
C LYS A 57 -6.06 -1.22 26.05
N ARG A 58 -5.06 -1.01 25.20
CA ARG A 58 -3.85 -0.27 25.60
C ARG A 58 -4.14 1.21 25.85
N LEU A 59 -5.00 1.84 25.05
CA LEU A 59 -5.41 3.22 25.25
C LEU A 59 -6.26 3.39 26.52
N GLN A 60 -7.08 2.41 26.90
CA GLN A 60 -7.80 2.37 28.19
C GLN A 60 -6.82 2.27 29.37
N GLU A 61 -5.84 1.37 29.31
CA GLU A 61 -4.81 1.23 30.34
C GLU A 61 -3.99 2.51 30.55
N LEU A 62 -3.78 3.27 29.48
CA LEU A 62 -3.05 4.53 29.50
C LEU A 62 -3.94 5.74 29.82
N GLY A 63 -5.26 5.56 29.98
CA GLY A 63 -6.20 6.61 30.34
C GLY A 63 -6.53 7.61 29.22
N TYR A 64 -6.19 7.29 27.97
CA TYR A 64 -6.52 8.14 26.81
C TYR A 64 -7.99 8.02 26.40
N ILE A 65 -8.64 6.90 26.75
CA ILE A 65 -10.07 6.67 26.53
C ILE A 65 -10.71 6.15 27.80
N ASN A 66 -11.86 6.71 28.17
CA ASN A 66 -12.66 6.23 29.28
C ASN A 66 -13.61 5.14 28.77
N ALA A 67 -13.62 3.97 29.41
CA ALA A 67 -14.66 2.99 29.18
C ALA A 67 -15.99 3.54 29.72
N PRO A 68 -17.13 3.36 29.02
CA PRO A 68 -18.44 3.60 29.61
C PRO A 68 -18.69 2.66 30.80
#